data_AF-A0A078A7C2-F1
#
_entry.id   AF-A0A078A7C2-F1
#
_cell.length_a   1.000
_cell.length_b   1.000
_cell.length_c   1.000
_cell.angle_alpha   90.00
_cell.angle_beta   90.00
_cell.angle_gamma   90.00
#
_symmetry.space_group_name_H-M   'P 1'
#
loop_
_entity.id
_entity.type
_entity.pdbx_description
1 polymer ?
#
loop_
_entity_poly.entity_id
_entity_poly.type
_entity_poly.pdbx_seq_one_letter_code
_entity_poly.pdbx_strand_id
1 'polypeptide(L)'
;MYANLIIQDTQFKNNYAQERTRGIFCAFANIFIDSSEFYNTLQSQWEAQLLAEQTTGTFIFMIFDVNTKIKGTQFKNGMSSQGGALYIAGESVVDIQQSLFQNNKARFKGGAIFSEGFKSIYVGNQTIFKDNFAIDQGDDIYLTGSLNLISIDNVKVTNIDAKNSIFIEQAKLSSNQLQIKNIYRKRDSERGSGIYCQYCNGLQIINSSFLDLRSKYGGAIYIIEQDIAKSLSYDENSFKFQIENSYFSNCSAEQGGALMLDNIESIIIKNTQFIGNQAKSITQYQSHSVDPATGGAIYYSCNEEILNCRLKFEGINNFKLNYAQVKGGAIYWSSLEPEYNDINLNFINNTGFLYGDNFACYAQNLVSLTAKQSGGSVPILFIALIDKYGQILGSDSTKGSSDFQVEGGIAVIQDVIIAGNPGSTYNIKFSTDGIDVNKISNKQAIKKLNQQDLDFNLSIDLRECFEGDKNEIARLL
;
A
#
# COMPACT_ATOMS: atom_id res chain seq x y z
N MET A 1 19.62 -11.86 40.28
CA MET A 1 20.87 -11.06 40.34
C MET A 1 21.24 -10.76 38.90
N TYR A 2 21.28 -9.49 38.49
CA TYR A 2 21.66 -9.15 37.11
C TYR A 2 23.18 -9.09 36.99
N ALA A 3 23.73 -9.66 35.92
CA ALA A 3 25.11 -9.40 35.55
C ALA A 3 25.22 -7.97 34.99
N ASN A 4 26.32 -7.27 35.27
CA ASN A 4 26.57 -5.93 34.71
C ASN A 4 27.83 -5.99 33.85
N LEU A 5 27.73 -5.57 32.59
CA LEU A 5 28.83 -5.58 31.62
C LEU A 5 28.96 -4.19 30.99
N ILE A 6 30.19 -3.66 30.98
CA ILE A 6 30.56 -2.42 30.32
C ILE A 6 31.64 -2.72 29.30
N ILE A 7 31.41 -2.33 28.04
CA ILE A 7 32.35 -2.44 26.93
C ILE A 7 32.51 -1.05 26.33
N GLN A 8 33.72 -0.51 26.32
CA GLN A 8 34.02 0.81 25.79
C GLN A 8 35.28 0.76 24.93
N ASP A 9 35.27 1.48 23.82
CA ASP A 9 36.44 1.66 22.94
C ASP A 9 37.12 0.33 22.54
N THR A 10 36.32 -0.71 22.32
CA THR A 10 36.79 -2.09 22.12
C THR A 10 36.47 -2.59 20.72
N GLN A 11 37.31 -3.51 20.21
CA GLN A 11 37.07 -4.20 18.94
C GLN A 11 36.86 -5.71 19.16
N PHE A 12 35.77 -6.24 18.61
CA PHE A 12 35.50 -7.67 18.45
C PHE A 12 35.63 -8.02 16.98
N LYS A 13 36.65 -8.82 16.64
CA LYS A 13 37.03 -9.07 15.25
C LYS A 13 37.12 -10.55 14.94
N ASN A 14 36.45 -10.99 13.86
CA ASN A 14 36.61 -12.32 13.28
C ASN A 14 36.47 -13.46 14.31
N ASN A 15 35.56 -13.27 15.27
CA ASN A 15 35.28 -14.31 16.25
C ASN A 15 34.64 -15.51 15.56
N TYR A 16 34.88 -16.69 16.09
CA TYR A 16 34.39 -17.95 15.53
C TYR A 16 33.57 -18.71 16.57
N ALA A 17 32.38 -19.12 16.17
CA ALA A 17 31.53 -20.06 16.89
C ALA A 17 30.72 -20.85 15.86
N GLN A 18 30.48 -22.13 16.16
CA GLN A 18 29.65 -23.01 15.34
C GLN A 18 28.19 -23.02 15.78
N GLU A 19 27.92 -22.66 17.05
CA GLU A 19 26.59 -22.64 17.65
C GLU A 19 26.35 -21.32 18.38
N ARG A 20 25.07 -20.97 18.55
CA ARG A 20 24.61 -19.76 19.25
C ARG A 20 25.18 -18.49 18.63
N THR A 21 26.13 -17.80 19.25
CA THR A 21 26.62 -16.50 18.76
C THR A 21 28.15 -16.48 18.74
N ARG A 22 28.71 -15.68 17.83
CA ARG A 22 30.16 -15.43 17.75
C ARG A 22 30.61 -14.29 18.68
N GLY A 23 29.66 -13.57 19.28
CA GLY A 23 29.94 -12.48 20.21
C GLY A 23 29.36 -12.78 21.59
N ILE A 24 28.43 -11.94 22.01
CA ILE A 24 27.94 -11.89 23.37
C ILE A 24 26.62 -12.66 23.47
N PHE A 25 26.59 -13.71 24.29
CA PHE A 25 25.37 -14.42 24.67
C PHE A 25 24.95 -13.98 26.07
N CYS A 26 23.72 -13.47 26.23
CA CYS A 26 23.31 -12.87 27.49
C CYS A 26 21.85 -13.12 27.87
N ALA A 27 21.64 -13.25 29.19
CA ALA A 27 20.37 -13.36 29.89
C ALA A 27 20.50 -12.70 31.27
N PHE A 28 19.45 -12.06 31.77
CA PHE A 28 19.39 -11.37 33.07
C PHE A 28 20.60 -10.45 33.29
N ALA A 29 20.82 -9.52 32.36
CA ALA A 29 22.01 -8.68 32.37
C ALA A 29 21.70 -7.21 32.02
N ASN A 30 22.51 -6.30 32.57
CA ASN A 30 22.61 -4.92 32.12
C ASN A 30 23.90 -4.76 31.31
N ILE A 31 23.79 -4.35 30.06
CA ILE A 31 24.92 -4.22 29.13
C ILE A 31 25.00 -2.78 28.63
N PHE A 32 26.17 -2.17 28.78
CA PHE A 32 26.48 -0.89 28.18
C PHE A 32 27.65 -1.06 27.20
N ILE A 33 27.41 -0.73 25.94
CA ILE A 33 28.39 -0.76 24.86
C ILE A 33 28.53 0.64 24.29
N ASP A 34 29.73 1.19 24.30
CA ASP A 34 30.01 2.54 23.82
C ASP A 34 31.23 2.55 22.89
N SER A 35 31.14 3.33 21.82
CA SER A 35 32.26 3.63 20.91
C SER A 35 33.08 2.41 20.46
N SER A 36 32.41 1.27 20.25
CA SER A 36 33.07 -0.02 19.97
C SER A 36 32.82 -0.51 18.54
N GLU A 37 33.57 -1.50 18.09
CA GLU A 37 33.42 -2.09 16.75
C GLU A 37 33.32 -3.62 16.82
N PHE A 38 32.26 -4.16 16.21
CA PHE A 38 32.03 -5.58 16.01
C PHE A 38 32.09 -5.85 14.51
N TYR A 39 33.09 -6.59 14.03
CA TYR A 39 33.23 -6.81 12.60
C TYR A 39 33.85 -8.15 12.21
N ASN A 40 33.45 -8.63 11.03
CA ASN A 40 34.15 -9.70 10.34
C ASN A 40 34.76 -9.20 9.02
N THR A 41 35.85 -9.83 8.59
CA THR A 41 36.42 -9.62 7.26
C THR A 41 35.45 -10.11 6.19
N LEU A 42 35.21 -9.28 5.15
CA LEU A 42 34.38 -9.66 4.01
C LEU A 42 34.96 -10.87 3.27
N GLN A 43 34.12 -11.86 2.98
CA GLN A 43 34.48 -13.01 2.17
C GLN A 43 33.83 -12.91 0.79
N SER A 44 34.55 -13.33 -0.25
CA SER A 44 34.16 -13.18 -1.66
C SER A 44 33.02 -14.12 -2.11
N GLN A 45 32.65 -15.12 -1.30
CA GLN A 45 31.55 -16.06 -1.57
C GLN A 45 30.71 -16.28 -0.31
N TRP A 46 29.92 -15.26 0.05
CA TRP A 46 29.14 -15.29 1.28
C TRP A 46 27.82 -16.05 1.12
N GLU A 47 27.25 -16.20 -0.08
CA GLU A 47 25.92 -16.81 -0.24
C GLU A 47 25.89 -18.28 0.20
N ALA A 48 26.87 -19.08 -0.25
CA ALA A 48 26.97 -20.49 0.13
C ALA A 48 27.21 -20.67 1.65
N GLN A 49 27.96 -19.74 2.25
CA GLN A 49 28.22 -19.74 3.70
C GLN A 49 26.97 -19.36 4.49
N LEU A 50 26.23 -18.36 4.03
CA LEU A 50 24.98 -17.93 4.65
C LEU A 50 23.95 -19.07 4.69
N LEU A 51 23.86 -19.85 3.62
CA LEU A 51 22.97 -21.02 3.56
C LEU A 51 23.36 -22.13 4.55
N ALA A 52 24.63 -22.21 4.94
CA ALA A 52 25.13 -23.17 5.93
C ALA A 52 25.13 -22.63 7.36
N GLU A 53 24.85 -21.33 7.56
CA GLU A 53 24.96 -20.67 8.84
C GLU A 53 23.92 -21.18 9.86
N GLN A 54 24.36 -21.38 11.11
CA GLN A 54 23.54 -21.90 12.21
C GLN A 54 23.59 -21.01 13.47
N THR A 55 24.43 -19.97 13.48
CA THR A 55 24.47 -19.02 14.59
C THR A 55 23.24 -18.10 14.58
N THR A 56 22.96 -17.42 15.69
CA THR A 56 21.85 -16.50 15.93
C THR A 56 22.44 -15.24 16.55
N GLY A 57 22.17 -14.06 15.96
CA GLY A 57 22.77 -12.81 16.43
C GLY A 57 24.30 -12.87 16.39
N THR A 58 24.95 -12.64 15.24
CA THR A 58 26.40 -12.86 15.10
C THR A 58 27.21 -12.19 16.21
N PHE A 59 26.85 -10.96 16.58
CA PHE A 59 27.58 -10.18 17.56
C PHE A 59 26.91 -10.19 18.93
N ILE A 60 25.58 -10.16 18.99
CA ILE A 60 24.87 -10.14 20.27
C ILE A 60 23.60 -10.98 20.15
N PHE A 61 23.42 -11.90 21.10
CA PHE A 61 22.25 -12.74 21.24
C PHE A 61 21.68 -12.62 22.66
N MET A 62 20.56 -11.89 22.77
CA MET A 62 19.80 -11.66 24.01
C MET A 62 18.58 -12.58 24.05
N ILE A 63 18.43 -13.31 25.16
CA ILE A 63 17.33 -14.31 25.28
C ILE A 63 16.33 -14.05 26.40
N PHE A 64 16.71 -13.39 27.49
CA PHE A 64 15.80 -13.15 28.63
C PHE A 64 16.22 -11.92 29.42
N ASP A 65 15.30 -10.95 29.55
CA ASP A 65 15.36 -9.79 30.43
C ASP A 65 16.76 -9.14 30.47
N VAL A 66 17.20 -8.72 29.29
CA VAL A 66 18.46 -7.99 29.12
C VAL A 66 18.14 -6.51 28.91
N ASN A 67 18.79 -5.64 29.69
CA ASN A 67 18.74 -4.19 29.49
C ASN A 67 20.04 -3.74 28.81
N THR A 68 19.95 -3.38 27.54
CA THR A 68 21.10 -3.08 26.70
C THR A 68 21.06 -1.65 26.19
N LYS A 69 22.16 -0.93 26.38
CA LYS A 69 22.41 0.39 25.81
C LYS A 69 23.63 0.32 24.90
N ILE A 70 23.46 0.67 23.63
CA ILE A 70 24.50 0.66 22.60
C ILE A 70 24.60 2.07 22.02
N LYS A 71 25.79 2.67 22.11
CA LYS A 71 26.04 4.02 21.62
C LYS A 71 27.31 4.08 20.77
N GLY A 72 27.29 4.85 19.69
CA GLY A 72 28.50 5.11 18.89
C GLY A 72 29.16 3.87 18.30
N THR A 73 28.43 2.76 18.17
CA THR A 73 29.00 1.43 17.93
C THR A 73 28.74 0.97 16.50
N GLN A 74 29.65 0.19 15.94
CA GLN A 74 29.56 -0.29 14.56
C GLN A 74 29.46 -1.82 14.53
N PHE A 75 28.48 -2.35 13.79
CA PHE A 75 28.27 -3.77 13.52
C PHE A 75 28.39 -4.03 12.02
N LYS A 76 29.46 -4.71 11.60
CA LYS A 76 29.80 -4.87 10.18
C LYS A 76 30.01 -6.33 9.79
N ASN A 77 29.40 -6.72 8.67
CA ASN A 77 29.62 -8.03 8.06
C ASN A 77 29.29 -9.21 9.01
N GLY A 78 28.29 -9.03 9.86
CA GLY A 78 27.70 -10.14 10.60
C GLY A 78 27.01 -11.12 9.66
N MET A 79 27.00 -12.40 10.02
CA MET A 79 26.38 -13.47 9.26
C MET A 79 25.84 -14.52 10.23
N SER A 80 24.51 -14.64 10.27
CA SER A 80 23.80 -15.56 11.16
C SER A 80 22.57 -16.17 10.46
N SER A 81 21.92 -17.12 11.11
CA SER A 81 20.62 -17.67 10.74
C SER A 81 19.53 -16.61 10.85
N GLN A 82 19.49 -15.87 11.97
CA GLN A 82 18.56 -14.80 12.27
C GLN A 82 19.28 -13.67 13.00
N GLY A 83 18.99 -12.43 12.64
CA GLY A 83 19.65 -11.27 13.25
C GLY A 83 21.12 -11.24 12.84
N GLY A 84 21.42 -10.79 11.62
CA GLY A 84 22.79 -10.86 11.09
C GLY A 84 23.81 -10.13 11.97
N ALA A 85 23.38 -9.14 12.76
CA ALA A 85 24.18 -8.57 13.83
C ALA A 85 23.61 -8.94 15.22
N LEU A 86 22.34 -8.61 15.46
CA LEU A 86 21.70 -8.68 16.78
C LEU A 86 20.45 -9.57 16.72
N TYR A 87 20.29 -10.38 17.76
CA TYR A 87 19.05 -11.07 18.07
C TYR A 87 18.53 -10.64 19.44
N ILE A 88 17.27 -10.21 19.49
CA ILE A 88 16.64 -9.60 20.68
C ILE A 88 15.37 -10.37 21.06
N ALA A 89 15.37 -11.03 22.22
CA ALA A 89 14.20 -11.75 22.72
C ALA A 89 14.00 -11.70 24.24
N GLY A 90 12.87 -12.24 24.67
CA GLY A 90 12.53 -12.55 26.07
C GLY A 90 12.38 -11.34 26.97
N GLU A 91 11.51 -10.40 26.60
CA GLU A 91 11.21 -9.18 27.35
C GLU A 91 12.42 -8.26 27.56
N SER A 92 13.43 -8.37 26.69
CA SER A 92 14.60 -7.49 26.71
C SER A 92 14.24 -6.05 26.33
N VAL A 93 15.00 -5.10 26.89
CA VAL A 93 14.93 -3.65 26.62
C VAL A 93 16.22 -3.23 25.94
N VAL A 94 16.11 -2.62 24.76
CA VAL A 94 17.27 -2.26 23.95
C VAL A 94 17.20 -0.80 23.50
N ASP A 95 18.28 -0.05 23.73
CA ASP A 95 18.44 1.34 23.33
C ASP A 95 19.70 1.48 22.47
N ILE A 96 19.53 1.73 21.17
CA ILE A 96 20.60 1.84 20.18
C ILE A 96 20.66 3.27 19.63
N GLN A 97 21.82 3.91 19.74
CA GLN A 97 22.00 5.30 19.38
C GLN A 97 23.30 5.53 18.61
N GLN A 98 23.30 6.47 17.66
CA GLN A 98 24.50 6.93 16.94
C GLN A 98 25.34 5.76 16.37
N SER A 99 24.69 4.69 15.94
CA SER A 99 25.36 3.43 15.59
C SER A 99 25.25 3.12 14.10
N LEU A 100 26.07 2.17 13.61
CA LEU A 100 26.09 1.74 12.22
C LEU A 100 25.88 0.24 12.11
N PHE A 101 24.87 -0.19 11.34
CA PHE A 101 24.68 -1.57 10.92
C PHE A 101 24.93 -1.68 9.42
N GLN A 102 26.04 -2.30 9.05
CA GLN A 102 26.43 -2.38 7.64
C GLN A 102 26.74 -3.81 7.19
N ASN A 103 26.22 -4.19 6.03
CA ASN A 103 26.56 -5.47 5.37
C ASN A 103 26.27 -6.72 6.21
N ASN A 104 25.40 -6.62 7.22
CA ASN A 104 25.01 -7.75 8.04
C ASN A 104 24.01 -8.62 7.29
N LYS A 105 24.11 -9.94 7.46
CA LYS A 105 23.36 -10.92 6.66
C LYS A 105 22.69 -11.95 7.53
N ALA A 106 21.43 -12.23 7.24
CA ALA A 106 20.66 -13.29 7.88
C ALA A 106 20.21 -14.34 6.85
N ARG A 107 20.35 -15.61 7.19
CA ARG A 107 19.88 -16.73 6.36
C ARG A 107 18.37 -16.72 6.22
N PHE A 108 17.65 -16.27 7.23
CA PHE A 108 16.19 -16.21 7.20
C PHE A 108 15.72 -14.77 7.29
N LYS A 109 15.84 -14.16 8.49
CA LYS A 109 15.14 -12.92 8.82
C LYS A 109 16.00 -11.96 9.63
N GLY A 110 15.80 -10.66 9.44
CA GLY A 110 16.47 -9.61 10.23
C GLY A 110 17.95 -9.51 9.86
N GLY A 111 18.26 -8.97 8.68
CA GLY A 111 19.63 -8.95 8.17
C GLY A 111 20.59 -8.17 9.08
N ALA A 112 20.14 -7.10 9.75
CA ALA A 112 20.88 -6.53 10.89
C ALA A 112 20.28 -6.98 12.23
N ILE A 113 18.99 -6.71 12.44
CA ILE A 113 18.32 -6.94 13.72
C ILE A 113 17.14 -7.88 13.50
N PHE A 114 17.11 -8.96 14.27
CA PHE A 114 15.91 -9.76 14.47
C PHE A 114 15.41 -9.57 15.89
N SER A 115 14.11 -9.37 16.05
CA SER A 115 13.49 -9.32 17.37
C SER A 115 12.14 -10.03 17.44
N GLU A 116 11.95 -10.75 18.54
CA GLU A 116 10.70 -11.41 18.91
C GLU A 116 10.44 -11.26 20.41
N GLY A 117 9.18 -11.08 20.84
CA GLY A 117 8.83 -11.08 22.27
C GLY A 117 9.68 -10.13 23.13
N PHE A 118 9.91 -8.91 22.65
CA PHE A 118 10.71 -7.87 23.34
C PHE A 118 9.81 -6.93 24.14
N LYS A 119 10.39 -6.27 25.17
CA LYS A 119 9.66 -5.31 26.00
C LYS A 119 9.66 -3.90 25.42
N SER A 120 10.81 -3.41 24.97
CA SER A 120 10.90 -2.16 24.21
C SER A 120 12.22 -2.09 23.44
N ILE A 121 12.16 -1.49 22.26
CA ILE A 121 13.33 -1.20 21.44
C ILE A 121 13.28 0.26 21.03
N TYR A 122 14.36 0.99 21.28
CA TYR A 122 14.61 2.31 20.71
C TYR A 122 15.82 2.22 19.78
N VAL A 123 15.66 2.75 18.57
CA VAL A 123 16.75 2.93 17.62
C VAL A 123 16.72 4.38 17.16
N GLY A 124 17.78 5.13 17.42
CA GLY A 124 17.73 6.53 17.03
C GLY A 124 19.04 7.28 17.04
N ASN A 125 18.92 8.60 17.14
CA ASN A 125 20.03 9.53 17.19
C ASN A 125 21.05 9.29 16.05
N GLN A 126 20.62 9.45 14.80
CA GLN A 126 21.47 9.32 13.61
C GLN A 126 22.04 7.90 13.39
N THR A 127 21.37 6.87 13.90
CA THR A 127 21.72 5.48 13.57
C THR A 127 21.49 5.21 12.08
N ILE A 128 22.37 4.43 11.47
CA ILE A 128 22.37 4.11 10.03
C ILE A 128 22.29 2.61 9.81
N PHE A 129 21.39 2.19 8.93
CA PHE A 129 21.35 0.86 8.35
C PHE A 129 21.74 0.93 6.87
N LYS A 130 22.69 0.09 6.47
CA LYS A 130 23.23 0.13 5.11
C LYS A 130 23.56 -1.27 4.57
N ASP A 131 23.02 -1.58 3.40
CA ASP A 131 23.37 -2.78 2.63
C ASP A 131 23.27 -4.09 3.44
N ASN A 132 22.36 -4.16 4.42
CA ASN A 132 22.08 -5.39 5.16
C ASN A 132 21.19 -6.31 4.29
N PHE A 133 21.15 -7.60 4.60
CA PHE A 133 20.46 -8.55 3.74
C PHE A 133 19.83 -9.68 4.53
N ALA A 134 18.58 -10.02 4.19
CA ALA A 134 17.93 -11.24 4.63
C ALA A 134 17.42 -12.02 3.43
N ILE A 135 17.54 -13.35 3.44
CA ILE A 135 17.01 -14.17 2.34
C ILE A 135 15.49 -14.05 2.27
N ASP A 136 14.79 -14.05 3.41
CA ASP A 136 13.33 -14.01 3.44
C ASP A 136 12.81 -12.57 3.54
N GLN A 137 12.95 -11.94 4.71
CA GLN A 137 12.33 -10.64 5.01
C GLN A 137 13.08 -9.85 6.11
N GLY A 138 12.86 -8.54 6.15
CA GLY A 138 13.47 -7.62 7.10
C GLY A 138 14.97 -7.55 6.88
N ASP A 139 15.39 -7.09 5.71
CA ASP A 139 16.80 -6.97 5.34
C ASP A 139 17.59 -6.14 6.35
N ASP A 140 16.97 -5.12 6.95
CA ASP A 140 17.56 -4.37 8.05
C ASP A 140 16.98 -4.82 9.39
N ILE A 141 15.65 -4.74 9.55
CA ILE A 141 14.98 -5.02 10.82
C ILE A 141 13.79 -5.96 10.59
N TYR A 142 13.73 -7.04 11.37
CA TYR A 142 12.57 -7.94 11.44
C TYR A 142 12.01 -7.94 12.86
N LEU A 143 10.72 -7.64 13.00
CA LEU A 143 10.00 -7.61 14.27
C LEU A 143 8.80 -8.55 14.22
N THR A 144 8.66 -9.41 15.22
CA THR A 144 7.48 -10.27 15.36
C THR A 144 7.06 -10.50 16.81
N GLY A 145 5.83 -10.97 17.03
CA GLY A 145 5.41 -11.59 18.28
C GLY A 145 5.56 -10.71 19.52
N SER A 146 5.30 -9.40 19.41
CA SER A 146 5.35 -8.50 20.56
C SER A 146 4.29 -7.41 20.44
N LEU A 147 3.35 -7.35 21.38
CA LEU A 147 2.37 -6.25 21.44
C LEU A 147 3.00 -4.88 21.78
N ASN A 148 4.32 -4.86 22.04
CA ASN A 148 5.03 -3.68 22.48
C ASN A 148 5.48 -2.78 21.33
N LEU A 149 5.93 -1.59 21.73
CA LEU A 149 6.36 -0.51 20.85
C LEU A 149 7.85 -0.61 20.53
N ILE A 150 8.19 -0.53 19.24
CA ILE A 150 9.50 -0.07 18.77
C ILE A 150 9.43 1.42 18.42
N SER A 151 10.44 2.18 18.84
CA SER A 151 10.59 3.60 18.51
C SER A 151 11.80 3.81 17.62
N ILE A 152 11.60 4.42 16.45
CA ILE A 152 12.67 4.73 15.49
C ILE A 152 12.74 6.25 15.30
N ASP A 153 13.84 6.88 15.71
CA ASP A 153 13.93 8.35 15.72
C ASP A 153 15.22 8.86 15.07
N ASN A 154 15.10 9.65 14.00
CA ASN A 154 16.22 10.20 13.25
C ASN A 154 17.17 9.10 12.74
N VAL A 155 16.63 8.16 11.97
CA VAL A 155 17.34 6.99 11.41
C VAL A 155 17.39 7.05 9.90
N LYS A 156 18.49 6.59 9.31
CA LYS A 156 18.68 6.51 7.86
C LYS A 156 18.90 5.07 7.42
N VAL A 157 18.19 4.68 6.36
CA VAL A 157 18.30 3.39 5.70
C VAL A 157 18.67 3.61 4.24
N THR A 158 19.64 2.86 3.73
CA THR A 158 19.94 2.79 2.31
C THR A 158 20.37 1.38 1.93
N ASN A 159 19.61 0.73 1.04
CA ASN A 159 19.82 -0.68 0.75
C ASN A 159 19.27 -1.07 -0.63
N ILE A 160 20.10 -0.96 -1.67
CA ILE A 160 19.67 -1.09 -3.06
C ILE A 160 19.07 -2.46 -3.42
N ASP A 161 19.47 -3.49 -2.68
CA ASP A 161 19.12 -4.89 -2.92
C ASP A 161 18.10 -5.48 -1.93
N ALA A 162 17.57 -4.65 -1.02
CA ALA A 162 16.58 -5.12 -0.05
C ALA A 162 15.30 -5.60 -0.74
N LYS A 163 14.67 -6.62 -0.17
CA LYS A 163 13.29 -6.99 -0.52
C LYS A 163 12.31 -6.12 0.24
N ASN A 164 12.54 -5.98 1.54
CA ASN A 164 11.93 -4.99 2.41
C ASN A 164 12.89 -4.67 3.54
N SER A 165 13.08 -3.38 3.83
CA SER A 165 14.01 -2.96 4.88
C SER A 165 13.50 -3.36 6.27
N ILE A 166 12.27 -2.95 6.59
CA ILE A 166 11.65 -3.19 7.89
C ILE A 166 10.43 -4.09 7.70
N PHE A 167 10.46 -5.25 8.33
CA PHE A 167 9.31 -6.14 8.43
C PHE A 167 8.73 -6.09 9.85
N ILE A 168 7.42 -6.02 9.94
CA ILE A 168 6.69 -5.94 11.20
C ILE A 168 5.50 -6.90 11.16
N GLU A 169 5.42 -7.77 12.16
CA GLU A 169 4.28 -8.64 12.39
C GLU A 169 3.87 -8.59 13.87
N GLN A 170 2.58 -8.39 14.15
CA GLN A 170 2.05 -8.38 15.52
C GLN A 170 2.81 -7.46 16.48
N ALA A 171 3.34 -6.34 16.00
CA ALA A 171 4.04 -5.32 16.78
C ALA A 171 3.63 -3.90 16.40
N LYS A 172 4.01 -2.92 17.23
CA LYS A 172 3.74 -1.50 16.97
C LYS A 172 5.04 -0.76 16.65
N LEU A 173 5.07 -0.01 15.55
CA LEU A 173 6.16 0.91 15.22
C LEU A 173 5.71 2.36 15.35
N SER A 174 6.48 3.16 16.06
CA SER A 174 6.40 4.62 16.00
C SER A 174 7.72 5.15 15.47
N SER A 175 7.66 5.97 14.42
CA SER A 175 8.85 6.56 13.80
C SER A 175 8.71 8.06 13.65
N ASN A 176 9.82 8.75 13.89
CA ASN A 176 9.99 10.18 13.68
C ASN A 176 11.30 10.42 12.92
N GLN A 177 11.29 11.26 11.88
CA GLN A 177 12.48 11.54 11.08
C GLN A 177 13.17 10.29 10.50
N LEU A 178 12.40 9.27 10.13
CA LEU A 178 12.91 8.09 9.44
C LEU A 178 13.10 8.42 7.95
N GLN A 179 14.29 8.12 7.42
CA GLN A 179 14.57 8.18 5.99
C GLN A 179 14.88 6.78 5.46
N ILE A 180 14.06 6.28 4.53
CA ILE A 180 14.36 5.07 3.76
C ILE A 180 14.50 5.45 2.30
N LYS A 181 15.62 5.08 1.68
CA LYS A 181 15.86 5.42 0.28
C LYS A 181 16.62 4.36 -0.51
N ASN A 182 16.48 4.44 -1.84
CA ASN A 182 17.21 3.66 -2.81
C ASN A 182 17.03 2.15 -2.59
N ILE A 183 15.80 1.65 -2.67
CA ILE A 183 15.49 0.20 -2.57
C ILE A 183 14.68 -0.18 -3.80
N TYR A 184 15.36 -0.44 -4.93
CA TYR A 184 14.67 -0.56 -6.22
C TYR A 184 15.27 -1.59 -7.18
N ARG A 185 16.43 -2.18 -6.89
CA ARG A 185 17.11 -3.10 -7.81
C ARG A 185 16.59 -4.53 -7.70
N LYS A 186 16.17 -4.92 -6.49
CA LYS A 186 15.69 -6.27 -6.18
C LYS A 186 14.37 -6.54 -6.92
N ARG A 187 14.36 -7.56 -7.78
CA ARG A 187 13.22 -7.85 -8.67
C ARG A 187 12.11 -8.63 -7.99
N ASP A 188 12.40 -9.32 -6.90
CA ASP A 188 11.49 -10.13 -6.10
C ASP A 188 11.01 -9.39 -4.83
N SER A 189 11.18 -8.06 -4.75
CA SER A 189 10.49 -7.27 -3.72
C SER A 189 8.99 -7.31 -3.99
N GLU A 190 8.25 -8.08 -3.20
CA GLU A 190 6.80 -8.21 -3.37
C GLU A 190 6.02 -7.17 -2.56
N ARG A 191 6.48 -6.80 -1.36
CA ARG A 191 5.64 -6.09 -0.39
C ARG A 191 6.44 -5.02 0.31
N GLY A 192 6.03 -3.74 0.16
CA GLY A 192 6.54 -2.64 0.97
C GLY A 192 8.06 -2.58 1.07
N SER A 193 8.76 -2.16 0.01
CA SER A 193 10.24 -2.25 0.00
C SER A 193 10.92 -1.45 1.12
N GLY A 194 10.26 -0.39 1.60
CA GLY A 194 10.65 0.27 2.84
C GLY A 194 10.11 -0.46 4.07
N ILE A 195 8.79 -0.48 4.23
CA ILE A 195 8.12 -1.09 5.38
C ILE A 195 7.04 -2.06 4.91
N TYR A 196 7.13 -3.31 5.36
CA TYR A 196 6.04 -4.26 5.25
C TYR A 196 5.44 -4.52 6.64
N CYS A 197 4.21 -4.05 6.82
CA CYS A 197 3.44 -4.15 8.04
C CYS A 197 2.33 -5.19 7.87
N GLN A 198 2.58 -6.39 8.38
CA GLN A 198 1.69 -7.53 8.29
C GLN A 198 0.99 -7.74 9.62
N TYR A 199 -0.30 -7.40 9.72
CA TYR A 199 -1.08 -7.59 10.96
C TYR A 199 -0.43 -6.88 12.16
N CYS A 200 0.10 -5.67 11.94
CA CYS A 200 0.70 -4.89 13.01
C CYS A 200 -0.36 -4.38 13.98
N ASN A 201 0.03 -4.19 15.24
CA ASN A 201 -0.83 -3.55 16.23
C ASN A 201 -0.91 -2.03 16.07
N GLY A 202 -0.01 -1.45 15.28
CA GLY A 202 -0.07 -0.05 14.87
C GLY A 202 1.19 0.42 14.16
N LEU A 203 1.06 1.50 13.41
CA LEU A 203 2.16 2.12 12.66
C LEU A 203 1.99 3.63 12.70
N GLN A 204 2.98 4.35 13.22
CA GLN A 204 3.04 5.80 13.20
C GLN A 204 4.29 6.25 12.45
N ILE A 205 4.09 7.04 11.39
CA ILE A 205 5.15 7.59 10.56
C ILE A 205 5.06 9.10 10.60
N ILE A 206 6.04 9.76 11.21
CA ILE A 206 6.00 11.21 11.45
C ILE A 206 7.28 11.85 10.89
N ASN A 207 7.16 12.98 10.22
CA ASN A 207 8.31 13.78 9.72
C ASN A 207 9.30 12.95 8.88
N SER A 208 8.82 11.95 8.13
CA SER A 208 9.65 10.90 7.53
C SER A 208 9.69 10.99 6.01
N SER A 209 10.70 10.38 5.39
CA SER A 209 10.91 10.40 3.93
C SER A 209 11.16 9.01 3.35
N PHE A 210 10.46 8.70 2.26
CA PHE A 210 10.52 7.45 1.52
C PHE A 210 10.81 7.76 0.06
N LEU A 211 12.01 7.40 -0.41
CA LEU A 211 12.56 7.91 -1.67
C LEU A 211 13.07 6.78 -2.56
N ASP A 212 12.66 6.76 -3.83
CA ASP A 212 13.18 5.81 -4.83
C ASP A 212 13.05 4.34 -4.36
N LEU A 213 11.81 3.95 -4.09
CA LEU A 213 11.44 2.64 -3.53
C LEU A 213 10.58 1.85 -4.51
N ARG A 214 10.81 0.55 -4.65
CA ARG A 214 10.05 -0.30 -5.58
C ARG A 214 9.73 -1.66 -4.99
N SER A 215 8.46 -2.05 -5.09
CA SER A 215 7.94 -3.38 -4.75
C SER A 215 6.80 -3.76 -5.70
N LYS A 216 6.18 -4.93 -5.53
CA LYS A 216 4.96 -5.30 -6.28
C LYS A 216 3.72 -4.60 -5.70
N TYR A 217 3.59 -4.57 -4.37
CA TYR A 217 2.51 -3.94 -3.64
C TYR A 217 3.06 -2.88 -2.68
N GLY A 218 2.62 -1.63 -2.83
CA GLY A 218 3.04 -0.54 -1.98
C GLY A 218 4.53 -0.24 -2.14
N GLY A 219 4.91 0.60 -3.10
CA GLY A 219 6.34 0.77 -3.45
C GLY A 219 7.21 1.09 -2.23
N ALA A 220 6.70 1.96 -1.35
CA ALA A 220 7.32 2.31 -0.08
C ALA A 220 6.80 1.46 1.09
N ILE A 221 5.48 1.49 1.32
CA ILE A 221 4.85 0.87 2.48
C ILE A 221 3.69 0.00 2.04
N TYR A 222 3.63 -1.22 2.58
CA TYR A 222 2.46 -2.07 2.47
C TYR A 222 1.95 -2.41 3.88
N ILE A 223 0.71 -2.05 4.16
CA ILE A 223 -0.04 -2.45 5.34
C ILE A 223 -1.14 -3.43 4.92
N ILE A 224 -1.19 -4.60 5.58
CA ILE A 224 -2.27 -5.57 5.40
C ILE A 224 -2.83 -6.00 6.75
N GLU A 225 -4.16 -6.09 6.85
CA GLU A 225 -4.86 -6.63 8.01
C GLU A 225 -5.83 -7.76 7.68
N GLN A 226 -6.06 -8.62 8.67
CA GLN A 226 -7.15 -9.60 8.66
C GLN A 226 -8.25 -9.13 9.59
N ASP A 227 -9.50 -9.43 9.22
CA ASP A 227 -10.66 -9.00 10.01
C ASP A 227 -10.65 -9.54 11.45
N ILE A 228 -10.06 -10.72 11.67
CA ILE A 228 -9.90 -11.30 13.02
C ILE A 228 -8.94 -10.51 13.91
N ALA A 229 -8.03 -9.73 13.33
CA ALA A 229 -7.04 -8.92 14.04
C ALA A 229 -7.51 -7.46 14.27
N LYS A 230 -8.69 -7.10 13.74
CA LYS A 230 -9.28 -5.77 13.93
C LYS A 230 -9.99 -5.67 15.27
N SER A 231 -9.95 -4.50 15.88
CA SER A 231 -10.64 -4.23 17.15
C SER A 231 -12.15 -4.44 17.02
N LEU A 232 -12.75 -5.17 17.96
CA LEU A 232 -14.21 -5.42 18.00
C LEU A 232 -15.03 -4.16 18.31
N SER A 233 -14.44 -3.20 19.03
CA SER A 233 -15.04 -1.91 19.34
C SER A 233 -14.29 -0.81 18.59
N TYR A 234 -14.97 -0.22 17.62
CA TYR A 234 -14.48 0.89 16.84
C TYR A 234 -14.48 2.17 17.71
N ASP A 235 -13.30 2.72 17.97
CA ASP A 235 -13.16 4.05 18.57
C ASP A 235 -13.02 5.09 17.45
N GLU A 236 -14.04 5.91 17.25
CA GLU A 236 -14.07 6.90 16.17
C GLU A 236 -12.94 7.93 16.25
N ASN A 237 -12.34 8.09 17.44
CA ASN A 237 -11.32 9.09 17.74
C ASN A 237 -9.89 8.56 17.69
N SER A 238 -9.68 7.24 17.53
CA SER A 238 -8.34 6.68 17.43
C SER A 238 -8.10 5.98 16.08
N PHE A 239 -6.89 6.17 15.57
CA PHE A 239 -6.42 5.56 14.33
C PHE A 239 -5.28 4.61 14.64
N LYS A 240 -5.42 3.36 14.22
CA LYS A 240 -4.41 2.31 14.39
C LYS A 240 -3.13 2.63 13.61
N PHE A 241 -3.29 3.22 12.43
CA PHE A 241 -2.21 3.67 11.57
C PHE A 241 -2.24 5.18 11.35
N GLN A 242 -1.09 5.82 11.31
CA GLN A 242 -0.95 7.27 11.20
C GLN A 242 0.27 7.62 10.35
N ILE A 243 0.08 8.51 9.37
CA ILE A 243 1.16 9.09 8.56
C ILE A 243 1.01 10.60 8.62
N GLU A 244 2.01 11.30 9.14
CA GLU A 244 1.95 12.74 9.37
C GLU A 244 3.22 13.46 8.91
N ASN A 245 3.06 14.63 8.29
CA ASN A 245 4.15 15.53 7.88
C ASN A 245 5.27 14.81 7.11
N SER A 246 4.90 13.83 6.27
CA SER A 246 5.85 12.92 5.63
C SER A 246 5.89 13.11 4.12
N TYR A 247 6.90 12.52 3.49
CA TYR A 247 7.20 12.72 2.07
C TYR A 247 7.50 11.38 1.37
N PHE A 248 6.72 11.06 0.34
CA PHE A 248 6.88 9.86 -0.50
C PHE A 248 7.16 10.28 -1.93
N SER A 249 8.29 9.85 -2.48
CA SER A 249 8.66 10.28 -3.83
C SER A 249 9.39 9.24 -4.65
N ASN A 250 9.05 9.23 -5.94
CA ASN A 250 9.58 8.30 -6.94
C ASN A 250 9.43 6.83 -6.51
N CYS A 251 8.40 6.52 -5.74
CA CYS A 251 8.08 5.14 -5.39
C CYS A 251 7.31 4.49 -6.54
N SER A 252 7.52 3.18 -6.77
CA SER A 252 6.81 2.46 -7.82
C SER A 252 6.31 1.07 -7.39
N ALA A 253 5.14 0.69 -7.87
CA ALA A 253 4.56 -0.64 -7.63
C ALA A 253 3.58 -1.05 -8.74
N GLU A 254 3.08 -2.29 -8.71
CA GLU A 254 1.90 -2.65 -9.50
C GLU A 254 0.64 -2.05 -8.89
N GLN A 255 0.56 -1.96 -7.57
CA GLN A 255 -0.55 -1.32 -6.88
C GLN A 255 -0.05 -0.43 -5.75
N GLY A 256 -0.54 0.81 -5.71
CA GLY A 256 -0.14 1.77 -4.69
C GLY A 256 1.32 2.16 -4.85
N GLY A 257 1.62 3.05 -5.81
CA GLY A 257 3.01 3.36 -6.16
C GLY A 257 3.86 3.76 -4.95
N ALA A 258 3.28 4.43 -3.94
CA ALA A 258 3.89 4.60 -2.63
C ALA A 258 3.26 3.68 -1.56
N LEU A 259 1.94 3.72 -1.39
CA LEU A 259 1.23 3.05 -0.31
C LEU A 259 0.23 2.03 -0.83
N MET A 260 0.33 0.80 -0.31
CA MET A 260 -0.73 -0.19 -0.37
C MET A 260 -1.38 -0.33 1.01
N LEU A 261 -2.68 -0.10 1.06
CA LEU A 261 -3.50 -0.17 2.27
C LEU A 261 -4.57 -1.25 2.08
N ASP A 262 -4.26 -2.47 2.49
CA ASP A 262 -5.13 -3.63 2.25
C ASP A 262 -5.90 -4.03 3.50
N ASN A 263 -7.23 -3.86 3.43
CA ASN A 263 -8.17 -4.25 4.46
C ASN A 263 -7.85 -3.68 5.85
N ILE A 264 -7.28 -2.48 5.92
CA ILE A 264 -6.87 -1.83 7.16
C ILE A 264 -8.07 -1.44 8.05
N GLU A 265 -7.94 -1.51 9.37
CA GLU A 265 -8.94 -1.08 10.35
C GLU A 265 -9.16 0.44 10.26
N SER A 266 -8.10 1.22 10.46
CA SER A 266 -8.15 2.68 10.40
C SER A 266 -6.77 3.29 10.15
N ILE A 267 -6.70 4.20 9.18
CA ILE A 267 -5.54 5.05 8.94
C ILE A 267 -5.93 6.52 8.79
N ILE A 268 -5.08 7.39 9.31
CA ILE A 268 -5.15 8.83 9.03
C ILE A 268 -3.86 9.32 8.37
N ILE A 269 -4.01 10.11 7.31
CA ILE A 269 -2.89 10.73 6.58
C ILE A 269 -3.03 12.25 6.69
N LYS A 270 -1.99 12.90 7.23
CA LYS A 270 -1.98 14.34 7.49
C LYS A 270 -0.77 15.04 6.90
N ASN A 271 -1.00 16.22 6.29
CA ASN A 271 0.07 17.11 5.83
C ASN A 271 1.19 16.41 5.03
N THR A 272 0.83 15.40 4.23
CA THR A 272 1.80 14.49 3.59
C THR A 272 1.89 14.78 2.11
N GLN A 273 3.08 14.58 1.53
CA GLN A 273 3.34 14.80 0.12
C GLN A 273 3.63 13.49 -0.61
N PHE A 274 2.99 13.31 -1.76
CA PHE A 274 3.18 12.19 -2.69
C PHE A 274 3.59 12.76 -4.04
N ILE A 275 4.87 12.62 -4.40
CA ILE A 275 5.45 13.26 -5.58
C ILE A 275 6.09 12.26 -6.52
N GLY A 276 5.58 12.15 -7.75
CA GLY A 276 6.22 11.33 -8.79
C GLY A 276 6.08 9.83 -8.57
N ASN A 277 5.12 9.38 -7.76
CA ASN A 277 4.92 7.95 -7.51
C ASN A 277 4.16 7.29 -8.66
N GLN A 278 4.43 6.00 -8.91
CA GLN A 278 3.99 5.34 -10.13
C GLN A 278 3.40 3.95 -9.87
N ALA A 279 2.18 3.71 -10.36
CA ALA A 279 1.60 2.38 -10.49
C ALA A 279 1.73 1.90 -11.94
N LYS A 280 2.50 0.83 -12.17
CA LYS A 280 2.84 0.32 -13.52
C LYS A 280 2.84 -1.21 -13.52
N SER A 281 2.54 -1.82 -14.67
CA SER A 281 2.72 -3.27 -14.82
C SER A 281 4.21 -3.58 -14.79
N ILE A 282 4.64 -4.50 -13.93
CA ILE A 282 6.04 -4.85 -13.78
C ILE A 282 6.22 -6.26 -14.35
N THR A 283 6.63 -6.31 -15.62
CA THR A 283 6.81 -7.54 -16.43
C THR A 283 7.78 -8.58 -15.84
N GLN A 284 8.53 -8.21 -14.81
CA GLN A 284 9.53 -9.05 -14.16
C GLN A 284 8.95 -9.97 -13.08
N TYR A 285 7.72 -9.74 -12.60
CA TYR A 285 7.06 -10.62 -11.64
C TYR A 285 6.44 -11.82 -12.35
N GLN A 286 6.58 -13.01 -11.76
CA GLN A 286 6.03 -14.26 -12.31
C GLN A 286 4.50 -14.33 -12.25
N SER A 287 3.90 -13.59 -11.31
CA SER A 287 2.46 -13.40 -11.17
C SER A 287 2.18 -11.91 -11.02
N HIS A 288 1.11 -11.44 -11.64
CA HIS A 288 0.67 -10.04 -11.53
C HIS A 288 -0.43 -9.90 -10.46
N SER A 289 -0.60 -8.68 -9.94
CA SER A 289 -1.73 -8.39 -9.04
C SER A 289 -3.08 -8.51 -9.76
N VAL A 290 -4.16 -8.70 -8.99
CA VAL A 290 -5.53 -8.54 -9.49
C VAL A 290 -5.73 -7.03 -9.70
N ASP A 291 -5.91 -6.58 -10.94
CA ASP A 291 -5.99 -5.16 -11.33
C ASP A 291 -4.65 -4.38 -11.17
N PRO A 292 -3.60 -4.76 -11.93
CA PRO A 292 -2.29 -4.13 -11.86
C PRO A 292 -2.31 -2.71 -12.43
N ALA A 293 -1.30 -1.95 -12.03
CA ALA A 293 -1.03 -0.57 -12.41
C ALA A 293 -2.12 0.45 -12.00
N THR A 294 -2.61 0.29 -10.77
CA THR A 294 -3.69 1.09 -10.20
C THR A 294 -3.23 1.81 -8.92
N GLY A 295 -3.65 3.07 -8.73
CA GLY A 295 -3.32 3.87 -7.54
C GLY A 295 -1.87 4.38 -7.57
N GLY A 296 -1.59 5.41 -8.37
CA GLY A 296 -0.23 5.86 -8.65
C GLY A 296 0.53 6.32 -7.40
N ALA A 297 -0.14 6.87 -6.39
CA ALA A 297 0.42 7.05 -5.06
C ALA A 297 -0.15 6.05 -4.06
N ILE A 298 -1.48 5.95 -3.95
CA ILE A 298 -2.17 5.18 -2.91
C ILE A 298 -3.16 4.21 -3.56
N TYR A 299 -3.12 2.96 -3.12
CA TYR A 299 -4.18 1.98 -3.34
C TYR A 299 -4.80 1.61 -1.99
N TYR A 300 -6.12 1.70 -1.89
CA TYR A 300 -6.89 1.40 -0.68
C TYR A 300 -8.00 0.38 -0.95
N SER A 301 -7.97 -0.74 -0.22
CA SER A 301 -9.01 -1.78 -0.27
C SER A 301 -9.60 -2.07 1.10
N CYS A 302 -10.82 -2.63 1.06
CA CYS A 302 -11.50 -3.16 2.23
C CYS A 302 -12.23 -4.45 1.86
N ASN A 303 -12.36 -5.36 2.83
CA ASN A 303 -13.24 -6.52 2.73
C ASN A 303 -14.67 -6.06 2.35
N GLU A 304 -15.17 -6.55 1.21
CA GLU A 304 -16.44 -6.12 0.62
C GLU A 304 -17.68 -6.63 1.39
N GLU A 305 -17.52 -7.65 2.24
CA GLU A 305 -18.59 -8.21 3.07
C GLU A 305 -18.72 -7.48 4.41
N ILE A 306 -17.58 -7.20 5.07
CA ILE A 306 -17.54 -6.69 6.45
C ILE A 306 -17.48 -5.17 6.49
N LEU A 307 -16.73 -4.54 5.58
CA LEU A 307 -16.68 -3.08 5.39
C LEU A 307 -16.34 -2.28 6.66
N ASN A 308 -15.43 -2.80 7.47
CA ASN A 308 -14.94 -2.21 8.70
C ASN A 308 -13.55 -1.56 8.52
N CYS A 309 -13.39 -0.80 7.44
CA CYS A 309 -12.14 -0.10 7.12
C CYS A 309 -12.35 1.40 7.04
N ARG A 310 -11.33 2.17 7.42
CA ARG A 310 -11.34 3.62 7.33
C ARG A 310 -10.02 4.20 6.86
N LEU A 311 -10.08 5.08 5.87
CA LEU A 311 -9.00 5.96 5.46
C LEU A 311 -9.48 7.40 5.58
N LYS A 312 -8.79 8.22 6.38
CA LYS A 312 -9.10 9.64 6.55
C LYS A 312 -7.92 10.53 6.14
N PHE A 313 -8.20 11.62 5.46
CA PHE A 313 -7.24 12.70 5.18
C PHE A 313 -7.56 13.94 6.00
N GLU A 314 -6.55 14.52 6.64
CA GLU A 314 -6.63 15.81 7.35
C GLU A 314 -5.45 16.73 6.99
N GLY A 315 -5.58 18.03 7.27
CA GLY A 315 -4.57 19.00 6.88
C GLY A 315 -4.38 19.05 5.36
N ILE A 316 -3.23 19.52 4.87
CA ILE A 316 -3.00 19.71 3.43
C ILE A 316 -2.13 18.58 2.87
N ASN A 317 -2.74 17.64 2.15
CA ASN A 317 -2.04 16.53 1.50
C ASN A 317 -1.84 16.85 0.02
N ASN A 318 -0.59 16.79 -0.45
CA ASN A 318 -0.23 17.16 -1.81
C ASN A 318 0.08 15.93 -2.65
N PHE A 319 -0.63 15.78 -3.76
CA PHE A 319 -0.43 14.72 -4.74
C PHE A 319 0.01 15.37 -6.06
N LYS A 320 1.29 15.22 -6.39
CA LYS A 320 1.88 15.86 -7.56
C LYS A 320 2.57 14.86 -8.48
N LEU A 321 2.29 14.93 -9.78
CA LEU A 321 2.99 14.15 -10.80
C LEU A 321 2.92 12.63 -10.57
N ASN A 322 1.90 12.14 -9.85
CA ASN A 322 1.72 10.71 -9.67
C ASN A 322 1.07 10.11 -10.92
N TYR A 323 1.43 8.87 -11.25
CA TYR A 323 1.03 8.22 -12.49
C TYR A 323 0.50 6.81 -12.23
N ALA A 324 -0.64 6.46 -12.82
CA ALA A 324 -1.12 5.09 -12.91
C ALA A 324 -1.29 4.70 -14.39
N GLN A 325 -0.77 3.54 -14.79
CA GLN A 325 -0.89 3.05 -16.17
C GLN A 325 -2.32 2.63 -16.52
N VAL A 326 -3.13 2.29 -15.52
CA VAL A 326 -4.57 2.03 -15.71
C VAL A 326 -5.35 3.19 -15.11
N LYS A 327 -5.47 3.26 -13.79
CA LYS A 327 -6.40 4.20 -13.16
C LYS A 327 -5.98 4.69 -11.78
N GLY A 328 -6.52 5.85 -11.40
CA GLY A 328 -6.26 6.46 -10.09
C GLY A 328 -4.84 6.97 -10.00
N GLY A 329 -4.49 7.95 -10.83
CA GLY A 329 -3.14 8.50 -10.95
C GLY A 329 -2.55 8.97 -9.62
N ALA A 330 -3.37 9.51 -8.72
CA ALA A 330 -2.97 9.72 -7.33
C ALA A 330 -3.52 8.63 -6.40
N ILE A 331 -4.84 8.50 -6.29
CA ILE A 331 -5.51 7.63 -5.32
C ILE A 331 -6.49 6.71 -6.04
N TYR A 332 -6.45 5.42 -5.69
CA TYR A 332 -7.49 4.47 -6.02
C TYR A 332 -8.08 3.85 -4.75
N TRP A 333 -9.40 3.65 -4.74
CA TRP A 333 -10.08 2.88 -3.69
C TRP A 333 -11.08 1.87 -4.28
N SER A 334 -11.11 0.65 -3.73
CA SER A 334 -11.89 -0.46 -4.31
C SER A 334 -13.29 -0.63 -3.74
N SER A 335 -13.51 -0.23 -2.48
CA SER A 335 -14.71 -0.63 -1.71
C SER A 335 -15.33 0.55 -0.97
N LEU A 336 -14.60 1.14 -0.02
CA LEU A 336 -15.03 2.27 0.81
C LEU A 336 -14.31 3.54 0.38
N GLU A 337 -15.04 4.65 0.31
CA GLU A 337 -14.46 5.93 -0.04
C GLU A 337 -13.66 6.52 1.13
N PRO A 338 -12.50 7.15 0.87
CA PRO A 338 -11.77 7.92 1.88
C PRO A 338 -12.60 9.08 2.46
N GLU A 339 -12.42 9.37 3.75
CA GLU A 339 -12.98 10.54 4.42
C GLU A 339 -12.07 11.76 4.25
N TYR A 340 -12.57 12.85 3.69
CA TYR A 340 -11.82 14.09 3.52
C TYR A 340 -12.75 15.30 3.34
N ASN A 341 -12.20 16.49 3.55
CA ASN A 341 -12.75 17.74 3.00
C ASN A 341 -11.97 18.08 1.73
N ASP A 342 -12.58 18.75 0.76
CA ASP A 342 -11.92 19.09 -0.51
C ASP A 342 -10.61 19.88 -0.29
N ILE A 343 -10.59 20.77 0.70
CA ILE A 343 -9.39 21.54 1.08
C ILE A 343 -8.22 20.67 1.56
N ASN A 344 -8.47 19.41 1.94
CA ASN A 344 -7.45 18.53 2.48
C ASN A 344 -6.58 17.88 1.40
N LEU A 345 -6.99 17.97 0.14
CA LEU A 345 -6.37 17.28 -0.98
C LEU A 345 -6.01 18.28 -2.10
N ASN A 346 -4.72 18.42 -2.37
CA ASN A 346 -4.22 19.25 -3.44
C ASN A 346 -3.60 18.38 -4.54
N PHE A 347 -4.22 18.37 -5.71
CA PHE A 347 -3.80 17.56 -6.85
C PHE A 347 -3.16 18.43 -7.94
N ILE A 348 -1.96 18.06 -8.38
CA ILE A 348 -1.21 18.80 -9.40
C ILE A 348 -0.63 17.82 -10.43
N ASN A 349 -1.19 17.84 -11.65
CA ASN A 349 -0.69 17.07 -12.80
C ASN A 349 -0.51 15.56 -12.51
N ASN A 350 -1.46 14.93 -11.82
CA ASN A 350 -1.48 13.48 -11.72
C ASN A 350 -2.12 12.90 -13.00
N THR A 351 -1.84 11.64 -13.31
CA THR A 351 -2.31 11.02 -14.55
C THR A 351 -2.73 9.57 -14.33
N GLY A 352 -3.97 9.25 -14.66
CA GLY A 352 -4.48 7.89 -14.78
C GLY A 352 -4.66 7.62 -16.27
N PHE A 353 -3.76 6.84 -16.87
CA PHE A 353 -3.65 6.76 -18.33
C PHE A 353 -4.95 6.32 -19.00
N LEU A 354 -5.72 5.41 -18.39
CA LEU A 354 -7.04 5.04 -18.90
C LEU A 354 -8.13 5.97 -18.36
N TYR A 355 -8.17 6.19 -17.04
CA TYR A 355 -9.07 7.16 -16.41
C TYR A 355 -8.64 7.49 -14.97
N GLY A 356 -9.20 8.55 -14.38
CA GLY A 356 -8.98 8.83 -12.97
C GLY A 356 -7.63 9.45 -12.67
N ASP A 357 -7.35 10.64 -13.20
CA ASP A 357 -6.08 11.36 -12.96
C ASP A 357 -5.77 11.52 -11.47
N ASN A 358 -6.77 11.94 -10.70
CA ASN A 358 -6.62 12.15 -9.26
C ASN A 358 -7.21 10.98 -8.48
N PHE A 359 -8.49 10.70 -8.72
CA PHE A 359 -9.23 9.61 -8.10
C PHE A 359 -9.75 8.64 -9.14
N ALA A 360 -9.74 7.35 -8.80
CA ALA A 360 -10.55 6.34 -9.48
C ALA A 360 -11.18 5.38 -8.48
N CYS A 361 -12.36 4.88 -8.84
CA CYS A 361 -13.04 3.79 -8.15
C CYS A 361 -13.78 2.90 -9.17
N TYR A 362 -14.67 2.03 -8.69
CA TYR A 362 -15.52 1.18 -9.52
C TYR A 362 -16.70 1.93 -10.15
N ALA A 363 -17.29 1.38 -11.22
CA ALA A 363 -18.44 1.95 -11.91
C ALA A 363 -19.67 2.07 -11.00
N GLN A 364 -20.37 3.20 -11.09
CA GLN A 364 -21.56 3.45 -10.27
C GLN A 364 -22.82 3.81 -11.07
N ASN A 365 -22.71 4.45 -12.24
CA ASN A 365 -23.91 4.86 -12.99
C ASN A 365 -23.70 4.77 -14.51
N LEU A 366 -24.81 4.70 -15.24
CA LEU A 366 -24.88 4.93 -16.69
C LEU A 366 -25.47 6.32 -16.96
N VAL A 367 -24.86 7.10 -17.86
CA VAL A 367 -25.38 8.41 -18.26
C VAL A 367 -25.40 8.58 -19.79
N SER A 368 -26.41 9.30 -20.29
CA SER A 368 -26.52 9.72 -21.68
C SER A 368 -25.94 11.12 -21.89
N LEU A 369 -25.18 11.33 -22.97
CA LEU A 369 -24.46 12.59 -23.24
C LEU A 369 -25.17 13.56 -24.20
N THR A 370 -26.37 13.26 -24.69
CA THR A 370 -27.07 14.09 -25.70
C THR A 370 -28.33 14.79 -25.18
N ALA A 371 -28.44 16.08 -25.47
CA ALA A 371 -29.66 16.88 -25.25
C ALA A 371 -30.79 16.46 -26.22
N LYS A 372 -32.04 16.45 -25.73
CA LYS A 372 -33.22 16.01 -26.50
C LYS A 372 -34.07 17.16 -27.03
N GLN A 373 -34.58 17.02 -28.25
CA GLN A 373 -35.79 17.67 -28.77
C GLN A 373 -36.62 16.66 -29.60
N SER A 374 -37.95 16.79 -29.57
CA SER A 374 -38.90 15.86 -30.21
C SER A 374 -39.07 16.13 -31.72
N GLY A 375 -39.28 15.06 -32.50
CA GLY A 375 -39.73 15.11 -33.90
C GLY A 375 -38.65 15.04 -35.00
N GLY A 376 -37.39 14.81 -34.67
CA GLY A 376 -36.30 14.56 -35.63
C GLY A 376 -35.68 13.17 -35.47
N SER A 377 -34.78 12.79 -36.38
CA SER A 377 -33.90 11.61 -36.23
C SER A 377 -33.30 11.59 -34.82
N VAL A 378 -33.41 10.47 -34.12
CA VAL A 378 -32.80 10.33 -32.79
C VAL A 378 -31.30 10.58 -32.95
N PRO A 379 -30.72 11.62 -32.31
CA PRO A 379 -29.29 11.84 -32.39
C PRO A 379 -28.56 10.61 -31.83
N ILE A 380 -27.40 10.29 -32.41
CA ILE A 380 -26.51 9.22 -31.94
C ILE A 380 -26.42 9.31 -30.42
N LEU A 381 -26.87 8.26 -29.74
CA LEU A 381 -26.94 8.22 -28.29
C LEU A 381 -25.64 7.62 -27.76
N PHE A 382 -24.86 8.45 -27.08
CA PHE A 382 -23.66 8.01 -26.37
C PHE A 382 -24.05 7.71 -24.93
N ILE A 383 -23.90 6.45 -24.50
CA ILE A 383 -24.10 6.01 -23.12
C ILE A 383 -22.73 5.70 -22.54
N ALA A 384 -22.35 6.34 -21.44
CA ALA A 384 -21.07 6.08 -20.78
C ALA A 384 -21.28 5.42 -19.41
N LEU A 385 -20.44 4.43 -19.09
CA LEU A 385 -20.25 3.99 -17.72
C LEU A 385 -19.44 5.05 -16.99
N ILE A 386 -19.98 5.57 -15.89
CA ILE A 386 -19.29 6.58 -15.08
C ILE A 386 -19.06 6.11 -13.64
N ASP A 387 -17.93 6.55 -13.09
CA ASP A 387 -17.62 6.39 -11.67
C ASP A 387 -18.39 7.41 -10.82
N LYS A 388 -18.21 7.37 -9.51
CA LYS A 388 -18.86 8.32 -8.58
C LYS A 388 -18.56 9.79 -8.91
N TYR A 389 -17.38 10.05 -9.47
CA TYR A 389 -16.87 11.39 -9.75
C TYR A 389 -17.26 11.88 -11.16
N GLY A 390 -18.08 11.12 -11.89
CA GLY A 390 -18.55 11.46 -13.23
C GLY A 390 -17.53 11.15 -14.33
N GLN A 391 -16.52 10.33 -14.06
CA GLN A 391 -15.48 9.98 -15.01
C GLN A 391 -15.86 8.73 -15.80
N ILE A 392 -15.63 8.76 -17.11
CA ILE A 392 -15.93 7.65 -18.02
C ILE A 392 -14.96 6.48 -17.78
N LEU A 393 -15.47 5.27 -17.56
CA LEU A 393 -14.66 4.06 -17.37
C LEU A 393 -14.35 3.37 -18.69
N GLY A 394 -13.10 3.41 -19.16
CA GLY A 394 -12.67 2.68 -20.36
C GLY A 394 -12.67 1.15 -20.20
N SER A 395 -13.22 0.43 -21.18
CA SER A 395 -13.04 -1.02 -21.36
C SER A 395 -13.03 -1.37 -22.86
N ASP A 396 -12.23 -2.37 -23.27
CA ASP A 396 -12.16 -2.88 -24.64
C ASP A 396 -12.74 -4.31 -24.68
N SER A 397 -13.95 -4.51 -25.21
CA SER A 397 -14.47 -5.86 -25.49
C SER A 397 -15.55 -5.88 -26.59
N THR A 398 -15.59 -6.96 -27.39
CA THR A 398 -16.45 -7.09 -28.59
C THR A 398 -17.47 -8.24 -28.48
N LYS A 399 -18.76 -8.01 -28.77
CA LYS A 399 -19.77 -8.95 -29.35
C LYS A 399 -21.20 -8.35 -29.45
N GLY A 400 -22.00 -8.86 -30.41
CA GLY A 400 -23.48 -8.99 -30.32
C GLY A 400 -24.37 -7.89 -30.93
N SER A 401 -25.54 -8.25 -31.50
CA SER A 401 -26.47 -7.36 -32.25
C SER A 401 -27.70 -6.87 -31.46
N SER A 402 -27.75 -7.13 -30.16
CA SER A 402 -28.63 -6.47 -29.17
C SER A 402 -27.83 -5.88 -28.01
N ASP A 403 -26.50 -6.02 -28.09
CA ASP A 403 -25.52 -5.61 -27.10
C ASP A 403 -24.76 -4.43 -27.72
N PHE A 404 -24.78 -3.29 -27.05
CA PHE A 404 -24.06 -2.12 -27.53
C PHE A 404 -22.62 -2.18 -27.02
N GLN A 405 -21.66 -2.17 -27.94
CA GLN A 405 -20.25 -2.25 -27.60
C GLN A 405 -19.79 -0.98 -26.90
N VAL A 406 -19.09 -1.14 -25.79
CA VAL A 406 -18.45 -0.05 -25.07
C VAL A 406 -17.02 0.05 -25.59
N GLU A 407 -16.66 1.16 -26.24
CA GLU A 407 -15.29 1.48 -26.66
C GLU A 407 -14.84 2.72 -25.88
N GLY A 408 -13.73 2.63 -25.15
CA GLY A 408 -13.27 3.73 -24.30
C GLY A 408 -14.27 4.15 -23.21
N GLY A 409 -15.17 3.25 -22.82
CA GLY A 409 -16.17 3.50 -21.77
C GLY A 409 -17.48 4.11 -22.25
N ILE A 410 -17.64 4.26 -23.57
CA ILE A 410 -18.82 4.81 -24.22
C ILE A 410 -19.41 3.74 -25.15
N ALA A 411 -20.68 3.40 -24.95
CA ALA A 411 -21.50 2.70 -25.91
C ALA A 411 -22.17 3.68 -26.88
N VAL A 412 -21.98 3.45 -28.17
CA VAL A 412 -22.63 4.22 -29.23
C VAL A 412 -23.85 3.46 -29.71
N ILE A 413 -25.02 4.08 -29.52
CA ILE A 413 -26.30 3.52 -29.92
C ILE A 413 -26.80 4.32 -31.12
N GLN A 414 -26.77 3.66 -32.27
CA GLN A 414 -27.21 4.19 -33.57
C GLN A 414 -28.18 3.23 -34.23
N ASP A 415 -29.00 3.74 -35.16
CA ASP A 415 -29.92 2.98 -36.00
C ASP A 415 -30.98 2.14 -35.24
N VAL A 416 -31.35 2.57 -34.02
CA VAL A 416 -32.38 1.88 -33.23
C VAL A 416 -33.77 2.24 -33.76
N ILE A 417 -34.51 1.23 -34.25
CA ILE A 417 -35.89 1.37 -34.73
C ILE A 417 -36.89 1.11 -33.59
N ILE A 418 -37.75 2.08 -33.30
CA ILE A 418 -38.82 1.95 -32.29
C ILE A 418 -40.15 2.20 -32.97
N ALA A 419 -41.01 1.18 -32.96
CA ALA A 419 -42.37 1.26 -33.47
C ALA A 419 -43.36 1.21 -32.30
N GLY A 420 -44.31 2.13 -32.28
CA GLY A 420 -45.28 2.25 -31.20
C GLY A 420 -46.51 3.04 -31.58
N ASN A 421 -47.49 3.03 -30.68
CA ASN A 421 -48.75 3.72 -30.84
C ASN A 421 -48.53 5.24 -30.72
N PRO A 422 -49.05 6.04 -31.67
CA PRO A 422 -49.05 7.51 -31.59
C PRO A 422 -49.62 8.02 -30.26
N GLY A 423 -49.03 9.10 -29.74
CA GLY A 423 -49.40 9.69 -28.44
C GLY A 423 -48.96 8.89 -27.21
N SER A 424 -48.25 7.77 -27.39
CA SER A 424 -47.80 6.94 -26.27
C SER A 424 -46.34 7.23 -25.89
N THR A 425 -46.06 7.17 -24.59
CA THR A 425 -44.70 7.21 -24.06
C THR A 425 -44.13 5.80 -23.96
N TYR A 426 -42.95 5.59 -24.53
CA TYR A 426 -42.17 4.36 -24.42
C TYR A 426 -40.94 4.61 -23.57
N ASN A 427 -40.62 3.68 -22.67
CA ASN A 427 -39.38 3.70 -21.90
C ASN A 427 -38.44 2.64 -22.47
N ILE A 428 -37.30 3.06 -23.01
CA ILE A 428 -36.19 2.14 -23.28
C ILE A 428 -35.37 2.03 -22.01
N LYS A 429 -35.14 0.81 -21.56
CA LYS A 429 -34.29 0.51 -20.43
C LYS A 429 -32.95 -0.02 -20.92
N PHE A 430 -31.87 0.66 -20.55
CA PHE A 430 -30.50 0.22 -20.82
C PHE A 430 -29.90 -0.33 -19.53
N SER A 431 -29.63 -1.63 -19.53
CA SER A 431 -28.98 -2.34 -18.43
C SER A 431 -27.54 -2.70 -18.80
N THR A 432 -26.68 -2.82 -17.80
CA THR A 432 -25.28 -3.24 -17.97
C THR A 432 -24.89 -4.22 -16.88
N ASP A 433 -24.08 -5.21 -17.22
CA ASP A 433 -23.39 -6.09 -16.27
C ASP A 433 -22.09 -5.44 -15.73
N GLY A 434 -21.67 -4.30 -16.27
CA GLY A 434 -20.49 -3.53 -15.84
C GLY A 434 -20.68 -2.80 -14.50
N ILE A 435 -21.90 -2.75 -13.97
CA ILE A 435 -22.19 -2.20 -12.64
C ILE A 435 -22.52 -3.36 -11.70
N ASP A 436 -21.64 -3.61 -10.73
CA ASP A 436 -21.92 -4.56 -9.67
C ASP A 436 -22.92 -3.97 -8.66
N VAL A 437 -24.17 -4.38 -8.77
CA VAL A 437 -25.27 -3.98 -7.87
C VAL A 437 -25.12 -4.47 -6.44
N ASN A 438 -24.19 -5.40 -6.17
CA ASN A 438 -23.94 -5.88 -4.81
C ASN A 438 -23.09 -4.92 -3.99
N LYS A 439 -22.35 -3.99 -4.65
CA LYS A 439 -21.52 -3.00 -3.96
C LYS A 439 -22.36 -2.02 -3.14
N ILE A 440 -21.94 -1.72 -1.91
CA ILE A 440 -22.72 -0.88 -0.99
C ILE A 440 -22.92 0.54 -1.50
N SER A 441 -21.91 1.16 -2.14
CA SER A 441 -22.14 2.51 -2.70
C SER A 441 -23.21 2.48 -3.79
N ASN A 442 -23.27 1.41 -4.60
CA ASN A 442 -24.28 1.21 -5.62
C ASN A 442 -25.66 0.96 -4.97
N LYS A 443 -25.74 0.14 -3.90
CA LYS A 443 -26.96 -0.02 -3.09
C LYS A 443 -27.43 1.31 -2.47
N GLN A 444 -26.52 2.15 -2.01
CA GLN A 444 -26.83 3.48 -1.47
C GLN A 444 -27.29 4.44 -2.58
N ALA A 445 -26.67 4.39 -3.76
CA ALA A 445 -27.09 5.15 -4.93
C ALA A 445 -28.51 4.76 -5.37
N ILE A 446 -28.81 3.46 -5.48
CA ILE A 446 -30.15 2.92 -5.76
C ILE A 446 -31.18 3.47 -4.77
N LYS A 447 -30.88 3.41 -3.47
CA LYS A 447 -31.76 3.95 -2.41
C LYS A 447 -31.95 5.46 -2.54
N LYS A 448 -30.90 6.22 -2.86
CA LYS A 448 -30.96 7.68 -3.01
C LYS A 448 -31.74 8.11 -4.24
N LEU A 449 -31.63 7.36 -5.34
CA LEU A 449 -32.35 7.58 -6.59
C LEU A 449 -33.80 7.06 -6.52
N ASN A 450 -34.16 6.34 -5.46
CA ASN A 450 -35.46 5.69 -5.28
C ASN A 450 -35.83 4.76 -6.46
N GLN A 451 -34.83 4.03 -6.96
CA GLN A 451 -34.95 3.10 -8.09
C GLN A 451 -34.81 1.64 -7.61
N GLN A 452 -35.17 0.67 -8.46
CA GLN A 452 -34.96 -0.77 -8.17
C GLN A 452 -33.58 -1.27 -8.63
N ASP A 453 -32.97 -0.57 -9.59
CA ASP A 453 -31.67 -0.85 -10.20
C ASP A 453 -30.99 0.47 -10.60
N LEU A 454 -29.79 0.38 -11.21
CA LEU A 454 -29.03 1.52 -11.77
C LEU A 454 -29.13 1.55 -13.29
N ASP A 455 -30.19 0.98 -13.85
CA ASP A 455 -30.38 0.94 -15.28
C ASP A 455 -30.79 2.33 -15.79
N PHE A 456 -30.25 2.71 -16.94
CA PHE A 456 -30.57 3.99 -17.54
C PHE A 456 -31.89 3.91 -18.30
N ASN A 457 -32.89 4.68 -17.85
CA ASN A 457 -34.20 4.75 -18.49
C ASN A 457 -34.28 5.96 -19.42
N LEU A 458 -34.53 5.71 -20.69
CA LEU A 458 -34.75 6.71 -21.71
C LEU A 458 -36.23 6.75 -22.09
N SER A 459 -36.94 7.77 -21.61
CA SER A 459 -38.32 8.03 -22.04
C SER A 459 -38.36 8.65 -23.44
N ILE A 460 -39.21 8.11 -24.30
CA ILE A 460 -39.46 8.54 -25.67
C ILE A 460 -40.96 8.74 -25.82
N ASP A 461 -41.35 9.99 -26.01
CA ASP A 461 -42.75 10.35 -26.27
C ASP A 461 -43.01 10.32 -27.78
N LEU A 462 -43.89 9.44 -28.23
CA LEU A 462 -44.32 9.42 -29.62
C LEU A 462 -45.41 10.47 -29.83
N ARG A 463 -45.28 11.27 -30.89
CA ARG A 463 -46.26 12.29 -31.25
C ARG A 463 -47.64 11.69 -31.51
N GLU A 464 -48.70 12.47 -31.29
CA GLU A 464 -50.06 12.11 -31.72
C GLU A 464 -50.19 12.15 -33.26
N CYS A 465 -51.14 11.39 -33.80
CA CYS A 465 -51.48 11.46 -35.23
C CYS A 465 -52.23 12.76 -35.55
N PHE A 466 -51.97 13.32 -36.72
CA PHE A 466 -52.82 14.36 -37.30
C PHE A 466 -53.91 13.74 -38.19
N GLU A 467 -55.04 14.43 -38.36
CA GLU A 467 -56.10 13.99 -39.28
C GLU A 467 -55.55 13.84 -40.71
N GLY A 468 -55.40 12.59 -41.17
CA GLY A 468 -54.89 12.25 -42.50
C GLY A 468 -53.91 11.06 -42.53
N ASP A 469 -53.32 10.68 -41.40
CA ASP A 469 -52.31 9.62 -41.35
C ASP A 469 -52.97 8.22 -41.33
N LYS A 470 -52.82 7.43 -42.41
CA LYS A 470 -53.19 5.99 -42.45
C LYS A 470 -51.93 5.12 -42.38
N ASN A 471 -51.76 4.43 -41.24
CA ASN A 471 -50.81 3.34 -40.99
C ASN A 471 -49.34 3.62 -41.38
N GLU A 472 -48.59 4.28 -40.51
CA GLU A 472 -47.13 4.28 -40.61
C GLU A 472 -46.53 3.10 -39.83
N ILE A 473 -45.87 2.20 -40.55
CA ILE A 473 -44.75 1.43 -40.00
C ILE A 473 -43.58 2.41 -39.96
N ALA A 474 -43.18 2.85 -38.76
CA ALA A 474 -41.99 3.67 -38.59
C ALA A 474 -40.75 2.82 -38.95
N ARG A 475 -40.16 3.10 -40.12
CA ARG A 475 -38.83 2.62 -40.50
C ARG A 475 -37.85 3.76 -40.22
N LEU A 476 -36.98 3.57 -39.23
CA LEU A 476 -35.84 4.45 -38.98
C LEU A 476 -34.72 4.04 -39.95
N LEU A 477 -34.25 5.01 -40.75
CA LEU A 477 -32.99 4.91 -41.50
C LEU A 477 -31.88 5.56 -40.70
#